data_AF-A0ABD1XDR9-F1
#
_entry.id   AF-A0ABD1XDR9-F1
#
_cell.length_a   1.000
_cell.length_b   1.000
_cell.length_c   1.000
_cell.angle_alpha   90.00
_cell.angle_beta   90.00
_cell.angle_gamma   90.00
#
_symmetry.space_group_name_H-M   'P 1'
#
loop_
_entity.id
_entity.type
_entity.pdbx_description
1 polymer ?
#
loop_
_entity_poly.entity_id
_entity_poly.type
_entity_poly.pdbx_seq_one_letter_code
_entity_poly.pdbx_strand_id
1 'polypeptide(L)'
;MGDEFKFGARSGLSMMILRMIKLLLGLLFGSSVSWILTQYPESLFGVLLLWSGLELALVCQARNTPLDLSVMLAVVVVSIGSSTAFSTTLGFVCGLVLYLVLKLHQWLKK
;
A
#
# COMPACT_ATOMS: atom_id res chain seq x y z
N MET A 1 11.09 15.23 -3.88
CA MET A 1 12.37 14.48 -3.83
C MET A 1 12.54 13.99 -2.40
N GLY A 2 12.40 12.69 -2.18
CA GLY A 2 12.25 12.09 -0.86
C GLY A 2 13.57 11.87 -0.11
N ASP A 3 13.45 11.76 1.20
CA ASP A 3 14.53 11.64 2.18
C ASP A 3 15.49 10.45 1.98
N GLU A 4 15.15 9.48 1.12
CA GLU A 4 16.02 8.36 0.74
C GLU A 4 17.30 8.80 0.01
N PHE A 5 17.31 9.94 -0.67
CA PHE A 5 18.54 10.50 -1.26
C PHE A 5 19.48 11.11 -0.21
N LYS A 6 18.98 11.42 0.99
CA LYS A 6 19.78 12.00 2.09
C LYS A 6 20.41 10.92 2.98
N PHE A 7 19.90 9.69 2.95
CA PHE A 7 20.38 8.57 3.80
C PHE A 7 21.34 7.57 3.11
N GLY A 8 21.92 7.90 1.95
CA GLY A 8 23.02 7.11 1.38
C GLY A 8 22.65 5.69 0.89
N ALA A 9 21.37 5.34 0.82
CA ALA A 9 20.90 4.08 0.25
C ALA A 9 20.83 4.15 -1.29
N ARG A 10 21.98 4.18 -1.97
CA ARG A 10 22.02 4.13 -3.44
C ARG A 10 21.71 2.75 -4.03
N SER A 11 21.60 1.70 -3.20
CA SER A 11 21.35 0.32 -3.64
C SER A 11 20.18 -0.31 -2.87
N GLY A 12 19.39 -1.14 -3.58
CA GLY A 12 18.31 -1.93 -2.98
C GLY A 12 18.77 -2.92 -1.89
N LEU A 13 20.08 -3.13 -1.75
CA LEU A 13 20.70 -3.92 -0.68
C LEU A 13 20.45 -3.33 0.71
N SER A 14 20.44 -2.00 0.87
CA SER A 14 20.17 -1.36 2.17
C SER A 14 18.75 -1.68 2.67
N MET A 15 17.77 -1.66 1.75
CA MET A 15 16.39 -2.05 2.06
C MET A 15 16.28 -3.54 2.39
N MET A 16 17.00 -4.42 1.68
CA MET A 16 17.00 -5.86 1.98
C MET A 16 17.59 -6.15 3.36
N ILE A 17 18.74 -5.56 3.70
CA ILE A 17 19.40 -5.76 5.00
C ILE A 17 18.49 -5.29 6.14
N LEU A 18 17.88 -4.10 6.00
CA LEU A 18 16.94 -3.59 7.01
C LEU A 18 15.74 -4.52 7.22
N ARG A 19 15.19 -5.08 6.13
CA ARG A 19 14.08 -6.05 6.20
C ARG A 19 14.50 -7.34 6.87
N MET A 20 15.68 -7.87 6.55
CA MET A 20 16.22 -9.07 7.17
C MET A 20 16.46 -8.87 8.67
N ILE A 21 17.03 -7.74 9.08
CA ILE A 21 17.24 -7.40 10.49
C ILE A 21 15.91 -7.29 11.23
N LYS A 22 14.90 -6.62 10.64
CA LYS A 22 13.56 -6.53 11.23
C LYS A 22 12.91 -7.90 11.42
N LEU A 23 13.06 -8.81 10.46
CA LEU A 23 12.56 -10.19 10.57
C LEU A 23 13.28 -10.98 11.66
N LEU A 24 14.62 -10.91 11.70
CA LEU A 24 15.41 -11.58 12.72
C LEU A 24 15.06 -11.07 14.12
N LEU A 25 14.91 -9.75 14.26
CA LEU A 25 14.53 -9.12 15.51
C LEU A 25 13.11 -9.54 15.92
N GLY A 26 12.15 -9.59 15.00
CA GLY A 26 10.80 -10.10 15.27
C GLY A 26 10.79 -11.57 15.70
N LEU A 27 11.65 -12.41 15.10
CA LEU A 27 11.74 -13.84 15.43
C LEU A 27 12.38 -14.08 16.80
N LEU A 28 13.40 -13.30 17.17
CA LEU A 28 14.15 -13.46 18.42
C LEU A 28 13.51 -12.72 19.61
N PHE A 29 12.85 -11.58 19.37
CA PHE A 29 12.27 -10.69 20.39
C PHE A 29 10.74 -10.66 20.39
N GLY A 30 10.07 -11.57 19.67
CA GLY A 30 8.61 -11.54 19.47
C GLY A 30 7.79 -11.45 20.77
N SER A 31 8.20 -12.14 21.84
CA SER A 31 7.55 -12.08 23.15
C SER A 31 7.80 -10.79 23.94
N SER A 32 8.96 -10.16 23.75
CA SER A 32 9.30 -8.88 24.40
C SER A 32 8.65 -7.68 23.71
N VAL A 33 8.45 -7.78 22.39
CA VAL A 33 7.82 -6.73 21.57
C VAL A 33 6.32 -6.63 21.88
N SER A 34 5.61 -7.73 22.11
CA SER A 34 4.19 -7.65 22.49
C SER A 34 3.99 -6.89 23.80
N TRP A 35 4.90 -7.04 24.76
CA TRP A 35 4.85 -6.31 26.03
C TRP A 35 5.09 -4.80 25.87
N ILE A 36 6.02 -4.40 24.98
CA ILE A 36 6.26 -2.99 24.68
C ILE A 36 5.12 -2.35 23.89
N LEU A 37 4.42 -3.12 23.04
CA LEU A 37 3.25 -2.63 22.29
C LEU A 37 2.07 -2.31 23.21
N THR A 38 1.83 -3.10 24.25
CA THR A 38 0.78 -2.78 25.25
C THR A 38 1.05 -1.50 26.05
N GLN A 39 2.29 -1.02 26.11
CA GLN A 39 2.63 0.27 26.72
C GLN A 39 2.39 1.45 25.76
N TYR A 40 2.32 1.18 24.46
CA TYR A 40 2.00 2.21 23.47
C TYR A 40 0.47 2.42 23.41
N PRO A 41 -0.01 3.67 23.52
CA PRO A 41 -1.44 3.93 23.41
C PRO A 41 -1.93 3.67 21.98
N GLU A 42 -2.97 2.84 21.86
CA GLU A 42 -3.63 2.49 20.59
C GLU A 42 -4.05 3.71 19.76
N SER A 43 -4.30 4.85 20.43
CA SER A 43 -4.64 6.12 19.78
C SER A 43 -3.54 6.65 18.87
N LEU A 44 -2.26 6.42 19.16
CA LEU A 44 -1.16 6.89 18.31
C LEU A 44 -1.08 6.09 17.02
N PHE A 45 -1.28 4.78 17.08
CA PHE A 45 -1.36 3.95 15.88
C PHE A 45 -2.51 4.40 14.98
N GLY A 46 -3.67 4.72 15.54
CA GLY A 46 -4.80 5.25 14.76
C GLY A 46 -4.47 6.53 13.98
N VAL A 47 -3.85 7.52 14.62
CA VAL A 47 -3.49 8.79 13.96
C VAL A 47 -2.43 8.58 12.88
N LEU A 48 -1.43 7.73 13.14
CA LEU A 48 -0.39 7.39 12.17
C LEU A 48 -0.98 6.65 10.95
N LEU A 49 -1.89 5.70 11.17
CA LEU A 49 -2.56 4.98 10.09
C LEU A 49 -3.44 5.92 9.24
N LEU A 50 -4.18 6.83 9.88
CA LEU A 50 -4.99 7.82 9.18
C LEU A 50 -4.14 8.75 8.33
N TRP A 51 -3.04 9.27 8.89
CA TRP A 51 -2.14 10.16 8.15
C TRP A 51 -1.47 9.44 6.98
N SER A 52 -0.96 8.22 7.21
CA SER A 52 -0.33 7.42 6.17
C SER A 52 -1.32 7.06 5.05
N GLY A 53 -2.56 6.71 5.40
CA GLY A 53 -3.61 6.44 4.41
C GLY A 53 -4.00 7.69 3.62
N LEU A 54 -4.13 8.83 4.28
CA LEU A 54 -4.48 10.10 3.64
C LEU A 54 -3.38 10.57 2.69
N GLU A 55 -2.13 10.55 3.12
CA GLU A 55 -0.99 10.94 2.30
C GLU A 55 -0.86 10.04 1.08
N LEU A 56 -1.06 8.73 1.25
CA LEU A 56 -1.08 7.79 0.13
C LEU A 56 -2.24 8.08 -0.84
N ALA A 57 -3.45 8.33 -0.34
CA ALA A 57 -4.61 8.65 -1.18
C ALA A 57 -4.39 9.93 -2.00
N LEU A 58 -3.81 10.97 -1.39
CA LEU A 58 -3.47 12.23 -2.06
C LEU A 58 -2.39 12.04 -3.12
N VAL A 59 -1.33 11.25 -2.82
CA VAL A 59 -0.27 10.95 -3.79
C VAL A 59 -0.81 10.12 -4.96
N CYS A 60 -1.68 9.13 -4.70
CA CYS A 60 -2.34 8.34 -5.74
C CYS A 60 -3.22 9.22 -6.64
N GLN A 61 -3.95 10.18 -6.07
CA GLN A 61 -4.75 11.13 -6.84
C GLN A 61 -3.86 12.06 -7.68
N ALA A 62 -2.78 12.59 -7.10
CA ALA A 62 -1.89 13.55 -7.77
C ALA A 62 -1.04 12.91 -8.89
N ARG A 63 -0.77 11.60 -8.83
CA ARG A 63 0.05 10.87 -9.81
C ARG A 63 -0.76 10.26 -10.97
N ASN A 64 -2.07 10.09 -10.85
CA ASN A 64 -2.87 9.37 -11.83
C ASN A 64 -3.53 10.29 -12.88
N THR A 65 -3.76 9.72 -14.07
CA THR A 65 -4.61 10.35 -15.08
C THR A 65 -6.09 10.15 -14.72
N PRO A 66 -7.04 10.97 -15.23
CA PRO A 66 -8.46 10.84 -14.88
C PRO A 66 -9.06 9.46 -15.22
N LEU A 67 -8.50 8.78 -16.24
CA LEU A 67 -8.90 7.43 -16.62
C LEU A 67 -8.47 6.41 -15.55
N ASP A 68 -7.22 6.49 -15.09
CA ASP A 68 -6.67 5.59 -14.07
C ASP A 68 -7.33 5.82 -12.70
N LEU A 69 -7.71 7.07 -12.40
CA LEU A 69 -8.44 7.44 -11.19
C LEU A 69 -9.81 6.73 -11.13
N SER A 70 -10.52 6.64 -12.26
CA SER A 70 -11.83 5.97 -12.33
C SER A 70 -11.73 4.46 -12.07
N VAL A 71 -10.70 3.79 -12.61
CA VAL A 71 -10.45 2.36 -12.37
C VAL A 71 -10.10 2.13 -10.91
N MET A 72 -9.25 2.98 -10.32
CA MET A 72 -8.90 2.91 -8.90
C MET A 72 -10.12 3.10 -8.00
N LEU A 73 -11.01 4.07 -8.29
CA LEU A 73 -12.25 4.26 -7.54
C LEU A 73 -13.19 3.05 -7.66
N ALA A 74 -13.35 2.47 -8.85
CA ALA A 74 -14.15 1.26 -9.03
C ALA A 74 -13.61 0.08 -8.19
N VAL A 75 -12.28 -0.12 -8.14
CA VAL A 75 -11.63 -1.13 -7.28
C VAL A 75 -11.90 -0.89 -5.80
N VAL A 76 -11.78 0.36 -5.36
CA VAL A 76 -12.01 0.75 -3.96
C VAL A 76 -13.47 0.49 -3.57
N VAL A 77 -14.42 0.90 -4.40
CA VAL A 77 -15.85 0.69 -4.18
C VAL A 77 -16.19 -0.80 -4.12
N VAL A 78 -15.67 -1.61 -5.05
CA VAL A 78 -15.87 -3.07 -5.05
C VAL A 78 -15.23 -3.73 -3.82
N SER A 79 -14.05 -3.28 -3.41
CA SER A 79 -13.33 -3.85 -2.26
C SER A 79 -14.03 -3.53 -0.93
N ILE A 80 -14.62 -2.35 -0.79
CA ILE A 80 -15.33 -1.94 0.44
C ILE A 80 -16.76 -2.49 0.46
N GLY A 81 -17.44 -2.55 -0.69
CA GLY A 81 -18.83 -3.00 -0.80
C GLY A 81 -19.04 -4.51 -0.67
N SER A 82 -17.96 -5.30 -0.79
CA SER A 82 -18.03 -6.76 -0.73
C SER A 82 -17.69 -7.22 0.69
N SER A 83 -18.70 -7.54 1.51
CA SER A 83 -18.52 -7.94 2.92
C SER A 83 -18.00 -9.38 3.14
N THR A 84 -17.44 -10.04 2.13
CA THR A 84 -16.87 -11.40 2.28
C THR A 84 -15.34 -11.37 2.30
N ALA A 85 -14.70 -12.22 3.12
CA ALA A 85 -13.25 -12.21 3.36
C ALA A 85 -12.36 -12.42 2.10
N PHE A 86 -12.95 -12.74 0.94
CA PHE A 86 -12.27 -12.87 -0.36
C PHE A 86 -12.19 -11.55 -1.18
N SER A 87 -12.67 -10.44 -0.63
CA SER A 87 -13.05 -9.25 -1.40
C SER A 87 -11.91 -8.36 -1.88
N THR A 88 -10.76 -8.33 -1.19
CA THR A 88 -9.60 -7.54 -1.67
C THR A 88 -9.03 -8.12 -2.96
N THR A 89 -9.01 -9.45 -3.07
CA THR A 89 -8.56 -10.15 -4.29
C THR A 89 -9.53 -9.92 -5.44
N LEU A 90 -10.84 -9.98 -5.18
CA LEU A 90 -11.86 -9.73 -6.20
C LEU A 90 -11.85 -8.27 -6.69
N GLY A 91 -11.70 -7.31 -5.78
CA GLY A 91 -11.54 -5.90 -6.13
C GLY A 91 -10.29 -5.67 -6.99
N PHE A 92 -9.14 -6.24 -6.61
CA PHE A 92 -7.91 -6.15 -7.39
C PHE A 92 -8.04 -6.79 -8.78
N VAL A 93 -8.61 -8.00 -8.86
CA VAL A 93 -8.82 -8.71 -10.14
C VAL A 93 -9.78 -7.94 -11.04
N CYS A 94 -10.90 -7.43 -10.49
CA CYS A 94 -11.86 -6.61 -11.24
C CYS A 94 -11.19 -5.35 -11.82
N GLY A 95 -10.38 -4.64 -11.02
CA GLY A 95 -9.61 -3.49 -11.48
C GLY A 95 -8.58 -3.80 -12.56
N LEU A 96 -7.86 -4.91 -12.38
CA LEU A 96 -6.85 -5.37 -13.33
C LEU A 96 -7.47 -5.70 -14.68
N VAL A 97 -8.62 -6.39 -14.68
CA VAL A 97 -9.38 -6.72 -15.89
C VAL A 97 -9.84 -5.44 -16.58
N LEU A 98 -10.39 -4.47 -15.83
CA LEU A 98 -10.85 -3.21 -16.40
C LEU A 98 -9.70 -2.40 -17.03
N TYR A 99 -8.55 -2.34 -16.35
CA TYR A 99 -7.34 -1.70 -16.88
C TYR A 99 -6.83 -2.37 -18.17
N LEU A 100 -6.81 -3.71 -18.21
CA LEU A 100 -6.40 -4.46 -19.40
C LEU A 100 -7.35 -4.22 -20.58
N VAL A 101 -8.66 -4.20 -20.35
CA VAL A 101 -9.66 -3.93 -21.39
C VAL A 101 -9.50 -2.52 -21.96
N LEU A 102 -9.30 -1.51 -21.11
CA LEU A 102 -9.09 -0.13 -21.56
C LEU A 102 -7.79 0.01 -22.36
N LYS A 103 -6.70 -0.61 -21.90
CA LYS A 103 -5.43 -0.60 -22.61
C LYS A 103 -5.50 -1.32 -23.95
N LEU A 104 -6.19 -2.46 -24.01
CA LEU A 104 -6.40 -3.23 -25.23
C LEU A 104 -7.23 -2.45 -26.25
N HIS A 105 -8.29 -1.76 -25.80
CA HIS A 105 -9.13 -0.93 -26.66
C HIS A 105 -8.37 0.28 -27.23
N GLN A 106 -7.47 0.89 -26.45
CA GLN A 106 -6.59 1.95 -26.94
C GLN A 106 -5.54 1.44 -27.94
N TRP A 107 -5.03 0.22 -27.75
CA TRP A 107 -4.05 -0.39 -28.65
C TRP A 107 -4.66 -0.79 -29.99
N LEU A 108 -5.92 -1.26 -30.00
CA LEU A 108 -6.69 -1.59 -31.20
C LEU A 108 -7.14 -0.36 -32.01
N LYS A 109 -7.15 0.82 -31.39
CA LYS A 109 -7.55 2.08 -32.05
C LYS A 109 -6.37 2.87 -32.63
N LYS A 110 -5.16 2.32 -32.55
CA LYS A 110 -3.92 2.88 -33.09
C LYS A 110 -3.51 2.11 -34.34
#